data_AF-A0A623T7M4-F1
#
_entry.id   AF-A0A623T7M4-F1
#
_cell.length_a   1.000
_cell.length_b   1.000
_cell.length_c   1.000
_cell.angle_alpha   90.00
_cell.angle_beta   90.00
_cell.angle_gamma   90.00
#
_symmetry.space_group_name_H-M   'P 1'
#
loop_
_entity.id
_entity.type
_entity.pdbx_description
1 polymer ?
#
loop_
_entity_poly.entity_id
_entity_poly.type
_entity_poly.pdbx_seq_one_letter_code
_entity_poly.pdbx_strand_id
1 'polypeptide(L)'
;MKGIWAICAIALTLTGCGEKTDEQLIKSAQEAVKKELTSKYKPGECDNWTFMASGGAISKRAAIAVCDDNFNVSKGLTFSDVKVYRHESGGAVCGIVSGHTDISRIGARFVYQDGDSESVAIKKSKHPMREQEKDSKSLELIKLENKLFESWSTLCQ
;
A
#
# COMPACT_ATOMS: atom_id res chain seq x y z
N MET A 1 -41.69 49.66 27.64
CA MET A 1 -41.31 48.65 28.66
C MET A 1 -42.31 47.50 28.55
N LYS A 2 -42.01 46.23 28.33
CA LYS A 2 -40.81 45.43 28.06
C LYS A 2 -41.31 44.26 27.20
N GLY A 3 -40.61 43.94 26.12
CA GLY A 3 -41.01 42.93 25.15
C GLY A 3 -40.88 41.52 25.70
N ILE A 4 -41.84 40.67 25.33
CA ILE A 4 -41.73 39.21 25.34
C ILE A 4 -41.37 38.83 23.90
N TRP A 5 -40.45 37.88 23.72
CA TRP A 5 -40.56 36.67 22.89
C TRP A 5 -39.16 36.06 22.73
N ALA A 6 -39.00 34.89 23.33
CA ALA A 6 -37.83 34.04 23.19
C ALA A 6 -37.82 33.39 21.80
N ILE A 7 -36.65 33.34 21.16
CA ILE A 7 -36.34 32.30 20.17
C ILE A 7 -34.89 31.86 20.37
N CYS A 8 -34.74 30.67 20.96
CA CYS A 8 -33.56 29.83 20.83
C CYS A 8 -33.29 29.55 19.34
N ALA A 9 -32.10 29.87 18.85
CA ALA A 9 -31.55 29.25 17.66
C ALA A 9 -30.21 28.60 18.05
N ILE A 10 -30.32 27.41 18.65
CA ILE A 10 -29.21 26.47 18.71
C ILE A 10 -28.99 26.03 17.28
N ALA A 11 -27.99 26.59 16.62
CA ALA A 11 -27.48 26.03 15.37
C ALA A 11 -26.77 24.72 15.71
N LEU A 12 -27.54 23.63 15.71
CA LEU A 12 -27.02 22.28 15.55
C LEU A 12 -26.36 22.21 14.17
N THR A 13 -25.09 22.60 14.06
CA THR A 13 -24.23 22.04 13.03
C THR A 13 -23.94 20.61 13.46
N LEU A 14 -24.86 19.71 13.18
CA LEU A 14 -24.53 18.31 12.94
C LEU A 14 -23.62 18.31 11.71
N THR A 15 -22.32 18.55 11.91
CA THR A 15 -21.31 18.09 10.97
C THR A 15 -21.32 16.57 11.07
N GLY A 16 -22.32 15.94 10.45
CA GLY A 16 -22.17 14.57 10.02
C GLY A 16 -20.88 14.50 9.20
N CYS A 17 -20.02 13.55 9.53
CA CYS A 17 -18.80 13.25 8.78
C CYS A 17 -19.12 13.29 7.29
N GLY A 18 -18.71 14.36 6.60
CA GLY A 18 -18.89 14.46 5.16
C GLY A 18 -18.07 13.35 4.52
N GLU A 19 -18.67 12.59 3.61
CA GLU A 19 -17.95 11.60 2.82
C GLU A 19 -16.72 12.26 2.18
N LYS A 20 -15.57 11.58 2.23
CA LYS A 20 -14.36 12.05 1.55
C LYS A 20 -14.66 12.24 0.07
N THR A 21 -14.18 13.34 -0.49
CA THR A 21 -14.16 13.57 -1.95
C THR A 21 -13.24 12.55 -2.62
N ASP A 22 -13.41 12.32 -3.92
CA ASP A 22 -12.54 11.41 -4.68
C ASP A 22 -11.05 11.82 -4.60
N GLU A 23 -10.77 13.13 -4.64
CA GLU A 23 -9.42 13.67 -4.49
C GLU A 23 -8.83 13.36 -3.10
N GLN A 24 -9.64 13.49 -2.05
CA GLN A 24 -9.22 13.14 -0.68
C GLN A 24 -8.99 11.64 -0.53
N LEU A 25 -9.87 10.80 -1.10
CA LEU A 25 -9.70 9.35 -1.10
C LEU A 25 -8.43 8.92 -1.82
N ILE A 26 -8.17 9.47 -3.02
CA ILE A 26 -6.95 9.20 -3.78
C ILE A 26 -5.71 9.60 -2.98
N LYS A 27 -5.73 10.77 -2.33
CA LYS A 27 -4.61 11.21 -1.51
C LYS A 27 -4.38 10.29 -0.30
N SER A 28 -5.43 9.94 0.43
CA SER A 28 -5.35 8.98 1.55
C SER A 28 -4.79 7.63 1.08
N ALA A 29 -5.25 7.13 -0.07
CA ALA A 29 -4.76 5.89 -0.64
C ALA A 29 -3.26 5.95 -0.99
N GLN A 30 -2.80 7.03 -1.63
CA GLN A 30 -1.39 7.23 -1.96
C GLN A 30 -0.51 7.33 -0.71
N GLU A 31 -0.98 8.03 0.33
CA GLU A 31 -0.29 8.14 1.61
C GLU A 31 -0.22 6.78 2.34
N ALA A 32 -1.32 6.02 2.36
CA ALA A 32 -1.37 4.68 2.94
C ALA A 32 -0.42 3.72 2.21
N VAL A 33 -0.45 3.70 0.86
CA VAL A 33 0.48 2.90 0.05
C VAL A 33 1.92 3.30 0.34
N LYS A 34 2.25 4.60 0.35
CA LYS A 34 3.61 5.06 0.64
C LYS A 34 4.06 4.64 2.04
N LYS A 35 3.20 4.76 3.05
CA LYS A 35 3.49 4.35 4.43
C LYS A 35 3.77 2.86 4.52
N GLU A 36 2.93 2.03 3.90
CA GLU A 36 3.09 0.57 3.88
C GLU A 36 4.35 0.12 3.12
N LEU A 37 4.68 0.78 2.01
CA LEU A 37 5.93 0.48 1.29
C LEU A 37 7.16 0.92 2.09
N THR A 38 7.07 2.06 2.80
CA THR A 38 8.16 2.55 3.66
C THR A 38 8.40 1.63 4.84
N SER A 39 7.34 1.09 5.47
CA SER A 39 7.47 0.18 6.62
C SER A 39 8.17 -1.14 6.27
N LYS A 40 8.08 -1.58 5.02
CA LYS A 40 8.72 -2.81 4.50
C LYS A 40 10.15 -2.60 4.02
N TYR A 41 10.56 -1.37 3.73
CA TYR A 41 11.92 -1.07 3.29
C TYR A 41 12.87 -0.97 4.48
N LYS A 42 14.04 -1.59 4.36
CA LYS A 42 15.09 -1.57 5.38
C LYS A 42 16.34 -0.87 4.83
N PRO A 43 16.53 0.43 5.16
CA PRO A 43 17.69 1.18 4.70
C PRO A 43 19.02 0.50 5.05
N GLY A 44 19.93 0.42 4.09
CA GLY A 44 21.27 -0.19 4.26
C GLY A 44 21.31 -1.72 4.26
N GLU A 45 20.16 -2.42 4.18
CA GLU A 45 20.14 -3.88 4.14
C GLU A 45 20.80 -4.41 2.86
N CYS A 46 20.47 -3.85 1.68
CA CYS A 46 21.10 -4.25 0.43
C CYS A 46 22.64 -4.08 0.43
N ASP A 47 23.14 -2.98 1.00
CA ASP A 47 24.59 -2.72 1.10
C ASP A 47 25.28 -3.76 1.98
N ASN A 48 24.70 -4.07 3.14
CA ASN A 48 25.21 -5.10 4.05
C ASN A 48 25.27 -6.48 3.38
N TRP A 49 24.21 -6.86 2.65
CA TRP A 49 24.16 -8.13 1.92
C TRP A 49 25.16 -8.17 0.76
N THR A 50 25.32 -7.06 0.05
CA THR A 50 26.33 -6.94 -1.01
C THR A 50 27.74 -7.07 -0.44
N PHE A 51 28.03 -6.43 0.71
CA PHE A 51 29.31 -6.56 1.41
C PHE A 51 29.60 -8.01 1.81
N MET A 52 28.64 -8.70 2.42
CA MET A 52 28.80 -10.13 2.79
C MET A 52 29.05 -11.01 1.57
N ALA A 53 28.39 -10.75 0.44
CA ALA A 53 28.61 -11.49 -0.80
C ALA A 53 30.01 -11.25 -1.37
N SER A 54 30.50 -10.00 -1.37
CA SER A 54 31.85 -9.66 -1.80
C SER A 54 32.93 -10.32 -0.93
N GLY A 55 32.67 -10.48 0.36
CA GLY A 55 33.55 -11.22 1.29
C GLY A 55 33.44 -12.75 1.20
N GLY A 56 32.56 -13.29 0.35
CA GLY A 56 32.37 -14.73 0.17
C GLY A 56 31.54 -15.43 1.27
N ALA A 57 30.95 -14.68 2.21
CA ALA A 57 30.15 -15.24 3.29
C ALA A 57 28.78 -15.75 2.82
N ILE A 58 28.25 -15.17 1.73
CA ILE A 58 27.01 -15.59 1.09
C ILE A 58 27.16 -15.59 -0.44
N SER A 59 26.20 -16.22 -1.13
CA SER A 59 26.16 -16.15 -2.59
C SER A 59 25.71 -14.77 -3.09
N LYS A 60 26.21 -14.35 -4.25
CA LYS A 60 25.72 -13.16 -4.98
C LYS A 60 24.21 -13.23 -5.25
N ARG A 61 23.67 -14.43 -5.51
CA ARG A 61 22.23 -14.64 -5.73
C ARG A 61 21.43 -14.28 -4.48
N ALA A 62 21.91 -14.65 -3.30
CA ALA A 62 21.24 -14.33 -2.04
C ALA A 62 21.21 -12.81 -1.79
N ALA A 63 22.30 -12.10 -2.08
CA ALA A 63 22.31 -10.64 -2.01
C ALA A 63 21.32 -9.98 -3.00
N ILE A 64 21.30 -10.43 -4.25
CA ILE A 64 20.34 -9.95 -5.26
C ILE A 64 18.89 -10.15 -4.80
N ALA A 65 18.58 -11.30 -4.20
CA ALA A 65 17.23 -11.60 -3.74
C ALA A 65 16.74 -10.60 -2.67
N VAL A 66 17.63 -10.08 -1.83
CA VAL A 66 17.31 -9.06 -0.82
C VAL A 66 17.23 -7.67 -1.45
N CYS A 67 18.22 -7.31 -2.27
CA CYS A 67 18.29 -6.01 -2.93
C CYS A 67 17.15 -5.75 -3.94
N ASP A 68 16.52 -6.79 -4.47
CA ASP A 68 15.45 -6.69 -5.47
C ASP A 68 14.04 -7.04 -4.95
N ASP A 69 13.84 -7.07 -3.63
CA ASP A 69 12.57 -7.48 -3.03
C ASP A 69 11.58 -6.32 -2.78
N ASN A 70 12.05 -5.24 -2.16
CA ASN A 70 11.17 -4.17 -1.67
C ASN A 70 11.40 -2.83 -2.38
N PHE A 71 10.35 -1.99 -2.36
CA PHE A 71 10.41 -0.64 -2.90
C PHE A 71 11.37 0.21 -2.06
N ASN A 72 12.39 0.76 -2.68
CA ASN A 72 13.15 1.85 -2.12
C ASN A 72 12.40 3.16 -2.40
N VAL A 73 11.53 3.56 -1.44
CA VAL A 73 10.66 4.73 -1.56
C VAL A 73 11.45 6.04 -1.77
N SER A 74 12.71 6.10 -1.34
CA SER A 74 13.57 7.28 -1.56
C SER A 74 13.90 7.53 -3.03
N LYS A 75 13.81 6.50 -3.88
CA LYS A 75 14.00 6.59 -5.34
C LYS A 75 12.74 7.05 -6.09
N GLY A 76 11.70 7.43 -5.36
CA GLY A 76 10.45 7.93 -5.91
C GLY A 76 9.43 6.83 -6.24
N LEU A 77 8.15 7.22 -6.19
CA LEU A 77 7.00 6.40 -6.54
C LEU A 77 6.17 7.13 -7.60
N THR A 78 5.65 6.38 -8.56
CA THR A 78 4.69 6.88 -9.56
C THR A 78 3.40 6.08 -9.43
N PHE A 79 2.27 6.78 -9.28
CA PHE A 79 0.95 6.18 -9.25
C PHE A 79 0.30 6.29 -10.63
N SER A 80 -0.28 5.20 -11.11
CA SER A 80 -1.02 5.14 -12.38
C SER A 80 -2.30 4.32 -12.23
N ASP A 81 -3.20 4.47 -13.20
CA ASP A 81 -4.45 3.70 -13.27
C ASP A 81 -5.30 3.79 -11.99
N VAL A 82 -5.22 4.94 -11.32
CA VAL A 82 -5.92 5.18 -10.06
C VAL A 82 -7.41 5.43 -10.34
N LYS A 83 -8.26 4.63 -9.71
CA LYS A 83 -9.72 4.71 -9.82
C LYS A 83 -10.36 4.65 -8.45
N VAL A 84 -11.42 5.44 -8.27
CA VAL A 84 -12.25 5.45 -7.07
C VAL A 84 -13.50 4.61 -7.32
N TYR A 85 -13.84 3.78 -6.34
CA TYR A 85 -15.04 2.96 -6.31
C TYR A 85 -15.83 3.34 -5.07
N ARG A 86 -17.11 3.68 -5.25
CA ARG A 86 -17.99 4.08 -4.14
C ARG A 86 -18.88 2.90 -3.77
N HIS A 87 -18.82 2.47 -2.53
CA HIS A 87 -19.66 1.41 -1.97
C HIS A 87 -20.53 1.97 -0.85
N GLU A 88 -21.62 1.29 -0.51
CA GLU A 88 -22.49 1.68 0.61
C GLU A 88 -21.74 1.73 1.96
N SER A 89 -20.65 0.96 2.08
CA SER A 89 -19.81 0.86 3.28
C SER A 89 -18.60 1.79 3.29
N GLY A 90 -18.39 2.61 2.25
CA GLY A 90 -17.26 3.54 2.13
C GLY A 90 -16.65 3.61 0.73
N GLY A 91 -15.60 4.42 0.59
CA GLY A 91 -14.84 4.52 -0.66
C GLY A 91 -13.74 3.47 -0.73
N ALA A 92 -13.45 2.96 -1.93
CA ALA A 92 -12.26 2.19 -2.22
C ALA A 92 -11.46 2.86 -3.35
N VAL A 93 -10.13 2.75 -3.30
CA VAL A 93 -9.24 3.27 -4.34
C VAL A 93 -8.32 2.17 -4.80
N CYS A 94 -8.31 1.93 -6.10
CA CYS A 94 -7.48 0.89 -6.70
C CYS A 94 -6.56 1.50 -7.73
N GLY A 95 -5.36 0.96 -7.87
CA GLY A 95 -4.42 1.44 -8.87
C GLY A 95 -3.11 0.68 -8.90
N ILE A 96 -2.15 1.26 -9.62
CA ILE A 96 -0.80 0.74 -9.75
C ILE A 96 0.18 1.73 -9.14
N VAL A 97 1.12 1.22 -8.36
CA VAL A 97 2.29 1.97 -7.89
C VAL A 97 3.54 1.38 -8.53
N SER A 98 4.35 2.22 -9.16
CA SER A 98 5.62 1.87 -9.78
C SER A 98 6.77 2.59 -9.08
N GLY A 99 7.93 1.97 -9.03
CA GLY A 99 9.13 2.54 -8.42
C GLY A 99 10.36 1.68 -8.68
N HIS A 100 11.29 1.73 -7.73
CA HIS A 100 12.55 1.00 -7.82
C HIS A 100 12.83 0.23 -6.54
N THR A 101 13.51 -0.90 -6.68
CA THR A 101 14.25 -1.57 -5.62
C THR A 101 15.63 -0.91 -5.49
N ASP A 102 16.53 -1.51 -4.70
CA ASP A 102 17.91 -1.02 -4.66
C ASP A 102 18.64 -1.22 -6.00
N ILE A 103 18.21 -2.17 -6.83
CA ILE A 103 18.94 -2.54 -8.06
C ILE A 103 18.12 -2.52 -9.36
N SER A 104 16.78 -2.45 -9.32
CA SER A 104 15.98 -2.45 -10.55
C SER A 104 14.57 -1.85 -10.38
N ARG A 105 13.73 -1.92 -11.42
CA ARG A 105 12.34 -1.43 -11.39
C ARG A 105 11.40 -2.46 -10.75
N ILE A 106 10.38 -1.98 -10.05
CA ILE A 106 9.31 -2.81 -9.46
C ILE A 106 7.96 -2.08 -9.57
N GLY A 107 6.88 -2.84 -9.71
CA GLY A 107 5.52 -2.33 -9.64
C GLY A 107 4.68 -3.13 -8.67
N ALA A 108 3.52 -2.60 -8.29
CA ALA A 108 2.54 -3.30 -7.49
C ALA A 108 1.14 -2.80 -7.80
N ARG A 109 0.16 -3.70 -7.73
CA ARG A 109 -1.25 -3.31 -7.65
C ARG A 109 -1.58 -3.02 -6.20
N PHE A 110 -2.41 -2.01 -5.95
CA PHE A 110 -2.91 -1.71 -4.61
C PHE A 110 -4.43 -1.57 -4.60
N VAL A 111 -5.00 -1.90 -3.44
CA VAL A 111 -6.40 -1.64 -3.08
C VAL A 111 -6.37 -0.95 -1.73
N TYR A 112 -6.96 0.24 -1.66
CA TYR A 112 -7.19 0.98 -0.43
C TYR A 112 -8.68 0.95 -0.12
N GLN A 113 -9.04 0.68 1.13
CA GLN A 113 -10.41 0.78 1.63
C GLN A 113 -10.49 1.89 2.67
N ASP A 114 -11.40 2.82 2.44
CA ASP A 114 -11.77 3.86 3.40
C ASP A 114 -12.69 3.26 4.47
N GLY A 115 -12.36 3.49 5.74
CA GLY A 115 -13.09 2.95 6.88
C GLY A 115 -12.36 3.26 8.18
N ASP A 116 -12.85 2.71 9.31
CA ASP A 116 -12.33 2.99 10.66
C ASP A 116 -10.85 2.61 10.85
N SER A 117 -10.37 1.61 10.11
CA SER A 117 -8.97 1.29 9.96
C SER A 117 -8.58 1.42 8.49
N GLU A 118 -8.04 2.59 8.11
CA GLU A 118 -7.45 2.81 6.79
C GLU A 118 -6.53 1.62 6.44
N SER A 119 -6.93 0.84 5.44
CA SER A 119 -6.31 -0.44 5.15
C SER A 119 -5.93 -0.53 3.67
N VAL A 120 -4.73 -1.04 3.43
CA VAL A 120 -4.15 -1.13 2.10
C VAL A 120 -3.63 -2.54 1.85
N ALA A 121 -4.09 -3.15 0.76
CA ALA A 121 -3.55 -4.38 0.24
C ALA A 121 -2.64 -4.05 -0.94
N ILE A 122 -1.43 -4.62 -0.96
CA ILE A 122 -0.43 -4.38 -2.02
C ILE A 122 0.06 -5.73 -2.54
N LYS A 123 -0.05 -5.94 -3.86
CA LYS A 123 0.48 -7.12 -4.57
C LYS A 123 1.60 -6.69 -5.50
N LYS A 124 2.83 -6.98 -5.09
CA LYS A 124 4.07 -6.70 -5.84
C LYS A 124 4.09 -7.50 -7.15
N SER A 125 4.69 -6.94 -8.19
CA SER A 125 4.93 -7.61 -9.48
C SER A 125 6.07 -8.62 -9.41
N LYS A 126 6.86 -8.56 -8.34
CA LYS A 126 7.97 -9.46 -8.06
C LYS A 126 7.74 -10.14 -6.72
N HIS A 127 7.99 -11.43 -6.68
CA HIS A 127 8.19 -12.19 -5.45
C HIS A 127 9.69 -12.39 -5.26
N PRO A 128 10.21 -12.28 -4.03
CA PRO A 128 11.63 -12.46 -3.77
C PRO A 128 12.07 -13.83 -4.30
N MET A 129 13.23 -13.87 -4.98
CA MET A 129 13.75 -15.12 -5.54
C MET A 129 13.93 -16.23 -4.49
N ARG A 130 14.05 -15.85 -3.21
CA ARG A 130 14.11 -16.77 -2.08
C ARG A 130 12.81 -17.58 -1.88
N GLU A 131 11.66 -17.02 -2.23
CA GLU A 131 10.37 -17.73 -2.24
C GLU A 131 10.20 -18.62 -3.48
N GLN A 132 11.05 -18.46 -4.50
CA GLN A 132 11.03 -19.26 -5.72
C GLN A 132 11.94 -20.48 -5.68
N GLU A 133 12.75 -20.65 -4.61
CA GLU A 133 13.27 -21.99 -4.30
C GLU A 133 12.07 -22.89 -4.07
N LYS A 134 11.99 -24.00 -4.81
CA LYS A 134 10.82 -24.89 -4.97
C LYS A 134 10.42 -25.64 -3.68
N ASP A 135 10.40 -24.98 -2.54
CA ASP A 135 9.77 -25.49 -1.33
C ASP A 135 8.25 -25.33 -1.46
N SER A 136 7.52 -26.41 -1.22
CA SER A 136 6.06 -26.44 -1.41
C SER A 136 5.35 -25.39 -0.54
N LYS A 137 5.92 -25.09 0.64
CA LYS A 137 5.40 -24.09 1.58
C LYS A 137 5.46 -22.67 1.01
N SER A 138 6.57 -22.27 0.40
CA SER A 138 6.72 -20.95 -0.23
C SER A 138 5.68 -20.75 -1.34
N LEU A 139 5.45 -21.79 -2.14
CA LEU A 139 4.42 -21.75 -3.19
C LEU A 139 3.00 -21.63 -2.63
N GLU A 140 2.71 -22.32 -1.52
CA GLU A 140 1.41 -22.19 -0.83
C GLU A 140 1.20 -20.80 -0.26
N LEU A 141 2.22 -20.19 0.34
CA LEU A 141 2.17 -18.81 0.83
C LEU A 141 1.87 -17.84 -0.30
N ILE A 142 2.58 -17.93 -1.42
CA ILE A 142 2.30 -17.09 -2.62
C ILE A 142 0.86 -17.29 -3.09
N LYS A 143 0.34 -18.53 -3.11
CA LYS A 143 -1.06 -18.78 -3.49
C LYS A 143 -2.05 -18.15 -2.52
N LEU A 144 -1.78 -18.20 -1.22
CA LEU A 144 -2.62 -17.60 -0.19
C LEU A 144 -2.63 -16.08 -0.27
N GLU A 145 -1.46 -15.45 -0.41
CA GLU A 145 -1.34 -14.01 -0.63
C GLU A 145 -2.09 -13.55 -1.88
N ASN A 146 -1.98 -14.31 -2.97
CA ASN A 146 -2.72 -14.05 -4.18
C ASN A 146 -4.23 -14.10 -3.94
N LYS A 147 -4.74 -15.16 -3.30
CA LYS A 147 -6.17 -15.28 -2.98
C LYS A 147 -6.66 -14.14 -2.09
N LEU A 148 -5.88 -13.77 -1.09
CA LEU A 148 -6.20 -12.64 -0.21
C LEU A 148 -6.31 -11.36 -1.04
N PHE A 149 -5.34 -11.07 -1.90
CA PHE A 149 -5.39 -9.88 -2.74
C PHE A 149 -6.56 -9.90 -3.74
N GLU A 150 -6.88 -11.05 -4.34
CA GLU A 150 -8.06 -11.14 -5.22
C GLU A 150 -9.37 -10.89 -4.44
N SER A 151 -9.44 -11.31 -3.16
CA SER A 151 -10.57 -10.98 -2.29
C SER A 151 -10.67 -9.47 -1.99
N TRP A 152 -9.55 -8.76 -1.89
CA TRP A 152 -9.54 -7.30 -1.77
C TRP A 152 -9.95 -6.63 -3.08
N SER A 153 -9.56 -7.21 -4.22
CA SER A 153 -9.80 -6.65 -5.55
C SER A 153 -11.28 -6.62 -5.95
N THR A 154 -12.17 -7.31 -5.21
CA THR A 154 -13.62 -7.20 -5.39
C THR A 154 -14.14 -5.81 -5.06
N LEU A 155 -13.44 -5.04 -4.22
CA LEU A 155 -13.73 -3.63 -3.95
C LEU A 155 -13.48 -2.72 -5.18
N CYS A 156 -12.84 -3.25 -6.22
CA CYS A 156 -12.50 -2.54 -7.47
C CYS A 156 -13.41 -2.93 -8.64
N GLN A 157 -14.61 -3.43 -8.36
CA GLN A 157 -15.64 -3.82 -9.33
C GLN A 157 -16.84 -2.90 -9.18
#